data_AF-A0A949UJ63-F1
#
_entry.id   AF-A0A949UJ63-F1
#
_cell.length_a   1.000
_cell.length_b   1.000
_cell.length_c   1.000
_cell.angle_alpha   90.00
_cell.angle_beta   90.00
_cell.angle_gamma   90.00
#
_symmetry.space_group_name_H-M   'P 1'
#
loop_
_entity.id
_entity.type
_entity.pdbx_description
1 polymer ?
#
loop_
_entity_poly.entity_id
_entity_poly.type
_entity_poly.pdbx_seq_one_letter_code
_entity_poly.pdbx_strand_id
1 'polypeptide(L)'
;MLTYDEYILVWGGYLLAASGLLFVFLRMTRGLQFAALRRALRASMAVLLFMPWYSYADQDYLAPAFLIAAFDALVKGSELWTRAGAPLLASMLSAIVASVLISAAFRRR
;
A
#
# COMPACT_ATOMS: atom_id res chain seq x y z
N MET A 1 -23.72 6.73 10.40
CA MET A 1 -22.30 7.13 10.50
C MET A 1 -21.62 6.04 11.30
N LEU A 2 -20.42 5.58 10.91
CA LEU A 2 -19.65 4.65 11.76
C LEU A 2 -19.33 5.38 13.06
N THR A 3 -19.56 4.72 14.19
CA THR A 3 -19.00 5.16 15.46
C THR A 3 -17.47 5.02 15.41
N TYR A 4 -16.77 5.77 16.26
CA TYR A 4 -15.32 5.70 16.34
C TYR A 4 -14.83 4.27 16.64
N ASP A 5 -15.53 3.55 17.53
CA ASP A 5 -15.20 2.17 17.89
C ASP A 5 -15.36 1.23 16.70
N GLU A 6 -16.44 1.33 15.93
CA GLU A 6 -16.64 0.55 14.70
C GLU A 6 -15.55 0.85 13.67
N TYR A 7 -15.15 2.11 13.51
CA TYR A 7 -14.07 2.50 12.61
C TYR A 7 -12.74 1.84 12.98
N ILE A 8 -12.38 1.85 14.27
CA ILE A 8 -11.17 1.19 14.77
C ILE A 8 -11.25 -0.33 14.58
N LEU A 9 -12.40 -0.95 14.82
CA LEU A 9 -12.60 -2.38 14.60
C LEU A 9 -12.44 -2.77 13.13
N VAL A 10 -13.00 -1.99 12.20
CA VAL A 10 -12.84 -2.20 10.76
C VAL A 10 -11.37 -2.09 10.33
N TRP A 11 -10.65 -1.08 10.83
CA TRP A 11 -9.21 -0.96 10.57
C TRP A 11 -8.40 -2.11 11.16
N GLY A 12 -8.73 -2.55 12.38
CA GLY A 12 -8.09 -3.70 13.00
C GLY A 12 -8.27 -4.97 12.16
N GLY A 13 -9.50 -5.24 11.71
CA GLY A 13 -9.79 -6.36 10.80
C GLY A 13 -9.07 -6.24 9.46
N TYR A 14 -9.04 -5.03 8.89
CA TYR A 14 -8.32 -4.76 7.64
C TYR A 14 -6.82 -5.01 7.77
N LEU A 15 -6.17 -4.46 8.80
CA LEU A 15 -4.72 -4.62 9.02
C LEU A 15 -4.35 -6.09 9.29
N LEU A 16 -5.20 -6.82 9.99
CA LEU A 16 -5.03 -8.26 10.20
C LEU A 16 -5.06 -9.02 8.86
N ALA A 17 -6.08 -8.76 8.04
CA ALA A 17 -6.23 -9.38 6.72
C ALA A 17 -5.08 -9.00 5.77
N ALA A 18 -4.71 -7.71 5.73
CA ALA A 18 -3.61 -7.17 4.94
C ALA A 18 -2.27 -7.82 5.35
N SER A 19 -2.03 -8.01 6.64
CA SER A 19 -0.84 -8.70 7.15
C SER A 19 -0.81 -10.16 6.72
N GLY A 20 -1.94 -10.87 6.81
CA GLY A 20 -2.06 -12.24 6.32
C GLY A 20 -1.81 -12.34 4.82
N LEU A 21 -2.38 -11.44 4.02
CA LEU A 21 -2.17 -11.37 2.58
C LEU A 21 -0.70 -11.07 2.23
N LEU A 22 -0.08 -10.10 2.91
CA LEU A 22 1.33 -9.80 2.73
C LEU A 22 2.18 -11.03 3.07
N PHE A 23 1.90 -11.75 4.16
CA PHE A 23 2.62 -12.96 4.53
C PHE A 23 2.55 -14.05 3.45
N VAL A 24 1.36 -14.30 2.90
CA VAL A 24 1.17 -15.23 1.79
C VAL A 24 1.94 -14.76 0.56
N PHE A 25 1.87 -13.48 0.22
CA PHE A 25 2.58 -12.89 -0.91
C PHE A 25 4.11 -13.00 -0.74
N LEU A 26 4.62 -12.75 0.47
CA LEU A 26 6.03 -12.94 0.81
C LEU A 26 6.44 -14.39 0.59
N ARG A 27 5.59 -15.37 0.96
CA ARG A 27 5.82 -16.81 0.77
C ARG A 27 5.83 -17.20 -0.72
N MET A 28 4.87 -16.74 -1.50
CA MET A 28 4.78 -17.00 -2.95
C MET A 28 5.99 -16.43 -3.69
N THR A 29 6.43 -15.23 -3.33
CA THR A 29 7.57 -14.56 -3.97
C THR A 29 8.94 -15.08 -3.52
N ARG A 30 9.03 -16.07 -2.60
CA ARG A 30 10.33 -16.62 -2.14
C ARG A 30 11.12 -17.27 -3.27
N GLY A 31 10.45 -17.92 -4.22
CA GLY A 31 11.07 -18.64 -5.33
C GLY A 31 11.66 -17.75 -6.44
N LEU A 32 11.42 -16.44 -6.39
CA LEU A 32 11.95 -15.53 -7.41
C LEU A 32 13.48 -15.43 -7.32
N GLN A 33 14.17 -15.83 -8.39
CA GLN A 33 15.63 -15.83 -8.51
C GLN A 33 16.20 -14.40 -8.58
N PHE A 34 15.48 -13.48 -9.22
CA PHE A 34 15.88 -12.06 -9.32
C PHE A 34 15.66 -11.33 -8.00
N ALA A 35 16.71 -11.21 -7.20
CA ALA A 35 16.65 -10.60 -5.87
C ALA A 35 16.15 -9.14 -5.87
N ALA A 36 16.47 -8.35 -6.90
CA ALA A 36 16.00 -6.97 -7.01
C ALA A 36 14.50 -6.90 -7.28
N LEU A 37 14.02 -7.65 -8.29
CA LEU A 37 12.59 -7.73 -8.61
C LEU A 37 11.77 -8.24 -7.42
N ARG A 38 12.26 -9.27 -6.73
CA ARG A 38 11.63 -9.80 -5.52
C ARG A 38 11.47 -8.74 -4.43
N ARG A 39 12.52 -7.93 -4.18
CA ARG A 39 12.45 -6.86 -3.17
C ARG A 39 11.49 -5.75 -3.61
N ALA A 40 11.54 -5.34 -4.88
CA ALA A 40 10.65 -4.34 -5.43
C ALA A 40 9.18 -4.76 -5.31
N LEU A 41 8.82 -5.98 -5.73
CA LEU A 41 7.45 -6.51 -5.62
C LEU A 41 6.93 -6.53 -4.18
N ARG A 42 7.78 -6.96 -3.23
CA ARG A 42 7.40 -7.02 -1.81
C ARG A 42 7.23 -5.64 -1.21
N ALA A 43 8.10 -4.68 -1.56
CA ALA A 43 7.98 -3.30 -1.13
C ALA A 43 6.70 -2.65 -1.68
N SER A 44 6.44 -2.83 -2.98
CA SER A 44 5.22 -2.36 -3.62
C SER A 44 3.95 -2.93 -2.98
N MET A 45 3.92 -4.24 -2.72
CA MET A 45 2.77 -4.89 -2.07
C MET A 45 2.55 -4.36 -0.65
N ALA A 46 3.63 -4.12 0.11
CA ALA A 46 3.52 -3.54 1.44
C ALA A 46 2.94 -2.12 1.38
N VAL A 47 3.43 -1.25 0.49
CA VAL A 47 2.87 0.10 0.34
C VAL A 47 1.41 0.04 -0.11
N LEU A 48 1.08 -0.81 -1.08
CA LEU A 48 -0.28 -0.97 -1.59
C LEU A 48 -1.28 -1.30 -0.49
N LEU A 49 -0.91 -2.19 0.44
CA LEU A 49 -1.79 -2.65 1.51
C LEU A 49 -1.79 -1.75 2.74
N PHE A 50 -0.69 -1.08 3.06
CA PHE A 50 -0.56 -0.40 4.35
C PHE A 50 -0.58 1.12 4.26
N MET A 51 -0.59 1.71 3.06
CA MET A 51 -0.68 3.16 2.92
C MET A 51 -2.12 3.64 3.16
N PRO A 52 -2.38 4.44 4.22
CA PRO A 52 -3.66 5.08 4.41
C PRO A 52 -3.76 6.39 3.59
N TRP A 53 -4.99 6.81 3.31
CA TRP A 53 -5.31 8.10 2.69
C TRP A 53 -6.68 8.60 3.14
N TYR A 54 -6.93 9.91 3.09
CA TYR A 54 -8.21 10.50 3.46
C TYR A 54 -9.33 10.07 2.51
N SER A 55 -10.43 9.57 3.08
CA SER A 55 -11.59 9.09 2.31
C SER A 55 -12.25 10.23 1.53
N TYR A 56 -12.40 11.39 2.17
CA TYR A 56 -12.94 12.63 1.60
C TYR A 56 -12.03 13.80 1.96
N ALA A 57 -12.12 14.91 1.21
CA ALA A 57 -11.28 16.08 1.47
C ALA A 57 -11.60 16.74 2.83
N ASP A 58 -12.87 16.64 3.26
CA ASP A 58 -13.40 17.36 4.42
C ASP A 58 -13.64 16.45 5.64
N GLN A 59 -13.06 15.24 5.63
CA GLN A 59 -13.25 14.22 6.67
C GLN A 59 -11.91 13.62 7.09
N ASP A 60 -11.71 13.44 8.39
CA ASP A 60 -10.47 12.87 8.95
C ASP A 60 -10.42 11.33 8.89
N TYR A 61 -11.44 10.70 8.31
CA TYR A 61 -11.48 9.25 8.17
C TYR A 61 -10.52 8.78 7.08
N LEU A 62 -9.50 8.04 7.51
CA LEU A 62 -8.58 7.35 6.61
C LEU A 62 -9.20 6.04 6.10
N ALA A 63 -8.85 5.69 4.86
CA ALA A 63 -9.04 4.38 4.26
C ALA A 63 -7.78 3.99 3.48
N PRO A 64 -7.60 2.72 3.08
CA PRO A 64 -6.46 2.31 2.27
C PRO A 64 -6.40 3.09 0.95
N ALA A 65 -5.23 3.66 0.63
CA ALA A 65 -5.06 4.57 -0.51
C ALA A 65 -5.45 3.93 -1.85
N PHE A 66 -5.15 2.65 -2.05
CA PHE A 66 -5.52 1.93 -3.28
C PHE A 66 -7.04 1.76 -3.43
N LEU A 67 -7.78 1.58 -2.32
CA LEU A 67 -9.24 1.50 -2.35
C LEU A 67 -9.84 2.86 -2.71
N ILE A 68 -9.32 3.94 -2.13
CA ILE A 68 -9.78 5.29 -2.46
C ILE A 68 -9.47 5.63 -3.91
N ALA A 69 -8.27 5.34 -4.39
CA ALA A 69 -7.89 5.57 -5.79
C ALA A 69 -8.79 4.77 -6.75
N ALA A 70 -9.03 3.48 -6.46
CA ALA A 70 -9.91 2.63 -7.27
C ALA A 70 -11.36 3.11 -7.23
N PHE A 71 -11.89 3.45 -6.06
CA PHE A 71 -13.25 3.95 -5.91
C PHE A 71 -13.44 5.29 -6.63
N ASP A 72 -12.51 6.23 -6.46
CA ASP A 72 -12.56 7.52 -7.13
C ASP A 72 -12.50 7.34 -8.66
N ALA A 73 -11.62 6.46 -9.18
CA ALA A 73 -11.54 6.16 -10.61
C ALA A 73 -12.84 5.55 -11.18
N LEU A 74 -13.39 4.55 -10.48
CA LEU A 74 -14.51 3.75 -10.97
C LEU A 74 -15.87 4.44 -10.79
N VAL A 75 -16.02 5.26 -9.75
CA VAL A 75 -17.32 5.81 -9.34
C VAL A 75 -17.41 7.32 -9.57
N LYS A 76 -16.34 8.08 -9.33
CA LYS A 76 -16.36 9.55 -9.41
C LYS A 76 -15.79 10.11 -10.71
N GLY A 77 -15.03 9.31 -11.46
CA GLY A 77 -14.45 9.66 -12.75
C GLY A 77 -12.93 9.61 -12.77
N SER A 78 -12.37 9.46 -13.98
CA SER A 78 -10.96 9.19 -14.23
C SER A 78 -9.98 10.31 -13.86
N GLU A 79 -10.45 11.47 -13.42
CA GLU A 79 -9.59 12.56 -12.96
C GLU A 79 -9.35 12.52 -11.44
N LEU A 80 -10.33 12.01 -10.68
CA LEU A 80 -10.30 12.08 -9.20
C LEU A 80 -9.39 11.04 -8.54
N TRP A 81 -9.07 9.94 -9.22
CA TRP A 81 -8.20 8.90 -8.67
C TRP A 81 -6.81 9.43 -8.30
N THR A 82 -6.33 10.47 -9.00
CA THR A 82 -5.00 11.07 -8.80
C THR A 82 -4.79 11.55 -7.37
N ARG A 83 -5.86 11.96 -6.67
CA ARG A 83 -5.85 12.41 -5.27
C ARG A 83 -5.20 11.39 -4.33
N ALA A 84 -5.57 10.11 -4.45
CA ALA A 84 -5.02 9.03 -3.64
C ALA A 84 -3.98 8.20 -4.40
N GLY A 85 -4.13 8.10 -5.72
CA GLY A 85 -3.31 7.29 -6.60
C GLY A 85 -1.93 7.88 -6.88
N ALA A 86 -1.81 9.19 -7.09
CA ALA A 86 -0.50 9.83 -7.28
C ALA A 86 0.40 9.68 -6.04
N PRO A 87 -0.04 9.98 -4.80
CA PRO A 87 0.80 9.76 -3.62
C PRO A 87 1.05 8.28 -3.36
N LEU A 88 0.12 7.39 -3.70
CA LEU A 88 0.33 5.94 -3.64
C LEU A 88 1.46 5.49 -4.56
N LEU A 89 1.43 5.86 -5.83
CA LEU A 89 2.46 5.52 -6.80
C LEU A 89 3.82 6.13 -6.43
N ALA A 90 3.83 7.38 -5.95
CA ALA A 90 5.04 8.03 -5.46
C ALA A 90 5.64 7.26 -4.28
N SER A 91 4.82 6.85 -3.30
CA SER A 91 5.26 6.06 -2.14
C SER A 91 5.78 4.68 -2.55
N MET A 92 5.14 4.02 -3.51
CA MET A 92 5.62 2.76 -4.07
C MET A 92 6.99 2.92 -4.73
N LEU A 93 7.17 3.98 -5.54
CA LEU A 93 8.45 4.28 -6.16
C LEU A 93 9.54 4.56 -5.11
N SER A 94 9.24 5.37 -4.11
CA SER A 94 10.17 5.64 -2.99
C SER A 94 10.56 4.35 -2.25
N ALA A 95 9.61 3.46 -2.00
CA ALA A 95 9.88 2.18 -1.35
C ALA A 95 10.76 1.25 -2.21
N ILE A 96 10.53 1.22 -3.54
CA ILE A 96 11.39 0.48 -4.48
C ILE A 96 12.81 1.04 -4.45
N VAL A 97 12.97 2.37 -4.57
CA VAL A 97 14.29 3.02 -4.54
C VAL A 97 15.01 2.72 -3.22
N ALA A 98 14.33 2.87 -2.09
CA ALA A 98 14.87 2.53 -0.78
C ALA A 98 15.32 1.05 -0.72
N SER A 99 14.52 0.13 -1.26
CA SER A 99 14.86 -1.30 -1.29
C SER A 99 16.15 -1.57 -2.09
N VAL A 100 16.37 -0.84 -3.19
CA VAL A 100 17.58 -0.97 -4.02
C VAL A 100 18.79 -0.38 -3.31
N LEU A 101 18.66 0.80 -2.70
CA LEU A 101 19.74 1.46 -1.95
C LEU A 101 20.21 0.60 -0.77
N ILE A 102 19.27 0.07 0.00
CA ILE A 102 19.54 -0.88 1.09
C ILE A 102 20.31 -2.09 0.54
N SER A 103 19.84 -2.66 -0.57
CA SER A 103 20.49 -3.82 -1.21
C SER A 103 21.90 -3.52 -1.73
N ALA A 104 22.18 -2.27 -2.12
CA ALA A 104 23.49 -1.84 -2.58
C ALA A 104 24.44 -1.63 -1.38
N ALA A 105 23.96 -1.02 -0.30
CA ALA A 105 24.73 -0.80 0.93
C ALA A 105 25.17 -2.12 1.58
N PHE A 106 24.28 -3.10 1.67
CA PHE A 106 24.58 -4.43 2.23
C PHE A 106 25.43 -5.34 1.33
N ARG A 107 25.64 -4.99 0.05
CA ARG A 107 26.54 -5.74 -0.85
C ARG A 107 27.99 -5.26 -0.83
N ARG A 108 28.27 -4.13 -0.16
CA ARG A 108 29.61 -3.54 -0.05
C ARG A 108 30.32 -3.86 1.27
N ARG A 109 29.70 -4.65 2.14
CA ARG A 109 30.29 -5.22 3.35
C ARG A 109 30.42 -6.72 3.17
#